data_AF-A0A938QTV7-F1
#
_entry.id   AF-A0A938QTV7-F1
#
_cell.length_a   1.000
_cell.length_b   1.000
_cell.length_c   1.000
_cell.angle_alpha   90.00
_cell.angle_beta   90.00
_cell.angle_gamma   90.00
#
_symmetry.space_group_name_H-M   'P 1'
#
loop_
_entity.id
_entity.type
_entity.pdbx_description
1 polymer ?
#
loop_
_entity_poly.entity_id
_entity_poly.type
_entity_poly.pdbx_seq_one_letter_code
_entity_poly.pdbx_strand_id
1 'polypeptide(L)'
;MLVASMREYFRETLQRTLQKQGTSLTDTAQVYVVNLLTEFARSERAFAGTERGERFGFVDLLQRAQDSEPQEALRIYKHMGDSSLYLTGFFAESVQGHGVAVDYYVSMGGSAYDACARMMRPTAATSSALFAELAERFEELVELLCAMSLHGERTAKLDDARVLGLVDRYRRTGKREVLDALKAQGVVLRPLHDDDDLVH
;
A
#
# COMPACT_ATOMS: atom_id res chain seq x y z
N MET A 1 1.99 2.49 30.33
CA MET A 1 2.32 1.91 29.01
C MET A 1 1.60 2.78 27.99
N LEU A 2 2.31 3.66 27.27
CA LEU A 2 1.69 4.67 26.41
C LEU A 2 1.02 3.96 25.22
N VAL A 3 -0.29 4.13 25.08
CA VAL A 3 -1.01 3.79 23.86
C VAL A 3 -0.50 4.75 22.79
N ALA A 4 0.46 4.32 21.98
CA ALA A 4 0.92 5.10 20.84
C ALA A 4 -0.28 5.38 19.93
N SER A 5 -0.48 6.65 19.55
CA SER A 5 -1.49 6.97 18.55
C SER A 5 -1.16 6.25 17.24
N MET A 6 -2.15 5.81 16.47
CA MET A 6 -1.96 5.13 15.18
C MET A 6 -1.01 5.89 14.24
N ARG A 7 -1.08 7.22 14.28
CA ARG A 7 -0.18 8.12 13.55
C ARG A 7 1.27 7.97 13.99
N GLU A 8 1.51 7.90 15.29
CA GLU A 8 2.85 7.72 15.87
C GLU A 8 3.44 6.37 15.51
N TYR A 9 2.61 5.32 15.55
CA TYR A 9 3.00 3.99 15.09
C TYR A 9 3.43 3.98 13.61
N PHE A 10 2.65 4.59 12.72
CA PHE A 10 3.02 4.67 11.30
C PHE A 10 4.28 5.51 11.08
N ARG A 11 4.46 6.59 11.83
CA ARG A 11 5.66 7.43 11.79
C ARG A 11 6.91 6.64 12.16
N GLU A 12 6.90 5.94 13.30
CA GLU A 12 8.03 5.11 13.72
C GLU A 12 8.33 3.98 12.73
N THR A 13 7.27 3.32 12.24
CA THR A 13 7.42 2.19 11.31
C THR A 13 7.98 2.66 9.97
N LEU A 14 7.52 3.80 9.46
CA LEU A 14 8.04 4.43 8.24
C LEU A 14 9.53 4.74 8.38
N GLN A 15 9.92 5.42 9.46
CA GLN A 15 11.32 5.78 9.71
C GLN A 15 12.23 4.55 9.79
N ARG A 16 11.82 3.51 10.49
CA ARG A 16 12.59 2.26 10.58
C ARG A 16 12.72 1.56 9.23
N THR A 17 11.67 1.60 8.40
CA THR A 17 11.67 0.92 7.09
C THR A 17 12.56 1.67 6.09
N LEU A 18 12.46 3.00 6.05
CA LEU A 18 13.34 3.87 5.27
C LEU A 18 14.83 3.61 5.62
N GLN A 19 15.16 3.57 6.92
CA GLN A 19 16.52 3.28 7.38
C GLN A 19 17.03 1.90 6.94
N LYS A 20 16.18 0.87 6.97
CA LYS A 20 16.55 -0.49 6.56
C LYS A 20 16.78 -0.64 5.07
N GLN A 21 15.95 0.03 4.26
CA GLN A 21 16.03 -0.05 2.80
C GLN A 21 17.07 0.90 2.20
N GLY A 22 17.61 1.84 3.00
CA GLY A 22 18.55 2.85 2.51
C GLY A 22 17.88 3.92 1.65
N THR A 23 16.55 4.02 1.74
CA THR A 23 15.72 4.93 0.95
C THR A 23 15.42 6.18 1.79
N SER A 24 15.44 7.36 1.17
CA SER A 24 14.99 8.62 1.80
C SER A 24 13.68 9.08 1.17
N LEU A 25 12.89 9.88 1.87
CA LEU A 25 11.75 10.64 1.33
C LEU A 25 11.85 12.05 1.90
N THR A 26 11.32 13.06 1.22
CA THR A 26 11.24 14.39 1.84
C THR A 26 10.38 14.35 3.11
N ASP A 27 10.64 15.27 4.05
CA ASP A 27 9.85 15.36 5.29
C ASP A 27 8.35 15.56 4.99
N THR A 28 8.05 16.31 3.92
CA THR A 28 6.66 16.54 3.48
C THR A 28 6.02 15.25 2.98
N ALA A 29 6.72 14.45 2.18
CA ALA A 29 6.24 13.15 1.72
C ALA A 29 6.05 12.17 2.88
N GLN A 30 6.97 12.12 3.84
CA GLN A 30 6.84 11.28 5.03
C GLN A 30 5.58 11.65 5.84
N VAL A 31 5.36 12.95 6.09
CA VAL A 31 4.16 13.43 6.80
C VAL A 31 2.89 13.08 6.03
N TYR A 32 2.91 13.24 4.70
CA TYR A 32 1.78 12.92 3.84
C TYR A 32 1.41 11.43 3.93
N VAL A 33 2.39 10.55 3.73
CA VAL A 33 2.20 9.08 3.77
C VAL A 33 1.67 8.62 5.13
N VAL A 34 2.19 9.17 6.24
CA VAL A 34 1.70 8.83 7.59
C VAL A 34 0.24 9.26 7.78
N ASN A 35 -0.13 10.44 7.29
CA ASN A 35 -1.52 10.92 7.36
C ASN A 35 -2.44 10.06 6.51
N LEU A 36 -2.03 9.75 5.27
CA LEU A 36 -2.73 8.86 4.35
C LEU A 36 -3.06 7.51 5.02
N LEU A 37 -2.05 6.83 5.56
CA LEU A 37 -2.23 5.55 6.24
C LEU A 37 -3.15 5.65 7.46
N THR A 38 -3.07 6.76 8.20
CA THR A 38 -3.94 6.99 9.36
C THR A 38 -5.40 7.20 8.95
N GLU A 39 -5.65 7.93 7.87
CA GLU A 39 -7.00 8.18 7.34
C GLU A 39 -7.64 6.91 6.80
N PHE A 40 -6.91 6.16 5.96
CA PHE A 40 -7.42 4.92 5.39
C PHE A 40 -7.64 3.84 6.45
N ALA A 41 -6.76 3.70 7.45
CA ALA A 41 -6.98 2.74 8.54
C ALA A 41 -8.20 3.09 9.41
N ARG A 42 -8.60 4.36 9.51
CA ARG A 42 -9.86 4.77 10.16
C ARG A 42 -11.07 4.45 9.29
N SER A 43 -10.96 4.74 7.99
CA SER A 43 -11.99 4.44 6.99
C SER A 43 -12.26 2.94 6.92
N GLU A 44 -11.22 2.12 6.87
CA GLU A 44 -11.30 0.66 6.84
C GLU A 44 -12.11 0.11 8.02
N ARG A 45 -11.83 0.60 9.24
CA ARG A 45 -12.58 0.24 10.45
C ARG A 45 -14.05 0.65 10.37
N ALA A 46 -14.37 1.71 9.64
CA ALA A 46 -15.74 2.13 9.38
C ALA A 46 -16.45 1.25 8.32
N PHE A 47 -15.69 0.63 7.41
CA PHE A 47 -16.22 -0.20 6.31
C PHE A 47 -16.07 -1.72 6.52
N ALA A 48 -15.48 -2.16 7.64
CA ALA A 48 -15.33 -3.56 8.00
C ALA A 48 -16.70 -4.25 8.12
N GLY A 49 -17.11 -4.97 7.06
CA GLY A 49 -18.44 -5.59 6.94
C GLY A 49 -19.19 -5.30 5.64
N THR A 50 -18.59 -4.56 4.69
CA THR A 50 -19.18 -4.28 3.37
C THR A 50 -18.37 -4.94 2.23
N GLU A 51 -19.06 -5.56 1.26
CA GLU A 51 -18.43 -6.23 0.12
C GLU A 51 -17.69 -5.22 -0.77
N ARG A 52 -16.35 -5.30 -0.83
CA ARG A 52 -15.51 -4.37 -1.59
C ARG A 52 -15.58 -4.67 -3.09
N GLY A 53 -16.17 -3.75 -3.86
CA GLY A 53 -16.19 -3.78 -5.31
C GLY A 53 -15.61 -2.50 -5.93
N GLU A 54 -14.28 -2.40 -6.04
CA GLU A 54 -13.60 -1.15 -6.48
C GLU A 54 -12.97 -1.21 -7.88
N ARG A 55 -13.21 -2.25 -8.69
CA ARG A 55 -12.64 -2.31 -10.05
C ARG A 55 -13.31 -1.39 -11.06
N PHE A 56 -14.61 -1.09 -10.87
CA PHE A 56 -15.37 -0.29 -11.82
C PHE A 56 -15.29 1.23 -11.56
N GLY A 57 -14.84 1.66 -10.37
CA GLY A 57 -14.88 3.08 -9.99
C GLY A 57 -13.82 3.97 -10.64
N PHE A 58 -12.62 3.47 -10.95
CA PHE A 58 -11.50 4.35 -11.32
C PHE A 58 -11.59 4.89 -12.75
N VAL A 59 -12.19 4.13 -13.66
CA VAL A 59 -12.45 4.59 -15.03
C VAL A 59 -13.49 5.71 -15.02
N ASP A 60 -14.57 5.55 -14.25
CA ASP A 60 -15.60 6.57 -14.07
C ASP A 60 -15.04 7.83 -13.38
N LEU A 61 -14.18 7.64 -12.37
CA LEU A 61 -13.49 8.76 -11.71
C LEU A 61 -12.55 9.50 -12.65
N LEU A 62 -11.80 8.79 -13.50
CA LEU A 62 -10.93 9.42 -14.49
C LEU A 62 -11.74 10.26 -15.47
N GLN A 63 -12.84 9.72 -16.01
CA GLN A 63 -13.74 10.46 -16.89
C GLN A 63 -14.31 11.69 -16.19
N ARG A 64 -14.82 11.53 -14.97
CA ARG A 64 -15.31 12.65 -14.17
C ARG A 64 -14.23 13.71 -13.94
N ALA A 65 -12.99 13.33 -13.68
CA ALA A 65 -11.89 14.26 -13.47
C ALA A 65 -11.58 15.09 -14.73
N GLN A 66 -11.69 14.50 -15.92
CA GLN A 66 -11.48 15.19 -17.18
C GLN A 66 -12.59 16.23 -17.47
N ASP A 67 -13.82 15.92 -17.06
CA ASP A 67 -14.99 16.79 -17.27
C ASP A 67 -15.21 17.82 -16.14
N SER A 68 -14.38 17.78 -15.09
CA SER A 68 -14.55 18.59 -13.88
C SER A 68 -13.75 19.90 -13.91
N GLU A 69 -14.25 20.88 -13.15
CA GLU A 69 -13.50 22.10 -12.84
C GLU A 69 -12.15 21.77 -12.14
N PRO A 70 -11.09 22.59 -12.29
CA PRO A 70 -9.74 22.25 -11.85
C PRO A 70 -9.62 21.82 -10.38
N GLN A 71 -10.40 22.45 -9.49
CA GLN A 71 -10.38 22.10 -8.07
C GLN A 71 -11.00 20.72 -7.80
N GLU A 72 -12.05 20.36 -8.54
CA GLU A 72 -12.70 19.06 -8.42
C GLU A 72 -11.85 17.95 -9.03
N ALA A 73 -11.33 18.20 -10.23
CA ALA A 73 -10.40 17.31 -10.90
C ALA A 73 -9.17 17.00 -10.01
N LEU A 74 -8.60 18.01 -9.34
CA LEU A 74 -7.49 17.82 -8.40
C LEU A 74 -7.86 16.90 -7.23
N ARG A 75 -9.07 17.06 -6.67
CA ARG A 75 -9.55 16.18 -5.58
C ARG A 75 -9.71 14.74 -6.05
N ILE A 76 -10.22 14.54 -7.26
CA ILE A 76 -10.42 13.20 -7.83
C ILE A 76 -9.08 12.53 -8.10
N TYR A 77 -8.13 13.20 -8.77
CA TYR A 77 -6.80 12.65 -9.02
C TYR A 77 -6.06 12.34 -7.71
N LYS A 78 -6.14 13.21 -6.70
CA LYS A 78 -5.56 12.92 -5.38
C LYS A 78 -6.16 11.64 -4.80
N HIS A 79 -7.48 11.50 -4.83
CA HIS A 79 -8.16 10.31 -4.31
C HIS A 79 -7.77 9.03 -5.06
N MET A 80 -7.64 9.10 -6.39
CA MET A 80 -7.18 7.97 -7.20
C MET A 80 -5.74 7.57 -6.88
N GLY A 81 -4.83 8.53 -6.71
CA GLY A 81 -3.45 8.28 -6.30
C GLY A 81 -3.35 7.66 -4.91
N ASP A 82 -4.03 8.27 -3.93
CA ASP A 82 -4.09 7.82 -2.54
C ASP A 82 -4.66 6.41 -2.40
N SER A 83 -5.78 6.14 -3.08
CA SER A 83 -6.44 4.85 -3.06
C SER A 83 -5.61 3.78 -3.76
N SER A 84 -4.97 4.12 -4.89
CA SER A 84 -4.03 3.22 -5.57
C SER A 84 -2.88 2.83 -4.63
N LEU A 85 -2.24 3.82 -4.00
CA LEU A 85 -1.07 3.61 -3.15
C LEU A 85 -1.44 2.76 -1.92
N TYR A 86 -2.61 3.00 -1.34
CA TYR A 86 -3.10 2.21 -0.22
C TYR A 86 -3.46 0.77 -0.63
N LEU A 87 -4.16 0.59 -1.76
CA LEU A 87 -4.57 -0.72 -2.26
C LEU A 87 -3.38 -1.61 -2.63
N THR A 88 -2.37 -1.04 -3.29
CA THR A 88 -1.19 -1.80 -3.73
C THR A 88 -0.14 -1.94 -2.63
N GLY A 89 0.03 -0.92 -1.78
CA GLY A 89 1.05 -0.89 -0.73
C GLY A 89 0.63 -1.55 0.59
N PHE A 90 -0.65 -1.49 0.96
CA PHE A 90 -1.14 -2.00 2.25
C PHE A 90 -2.10 -3.20 2.09
N PHE A 91 -2.77 -3.31 0.93
CA PHE A 91 -3.80 -4.32 0.65
C PHE A 91 -3.42 -5.31 -0.45
N ALA A 92 -2.12 -5.51 -0.69
CA ALA A 92 -1.61 -6.40 -1.73
C ALA A 92 -2.30 -7.78 -1.72
N GLU A 93 -2.64 -8.34 -0.55
CA GLU A 93 -3.35 -9.63 -0.41
C GLU A 93 -4.79 -9.64 -0.99
N SER A 94 -5.53 -8.53 -0.91
CA SER A 94 -6.91 -8.43 -1.44
C SER A 94 -6.98 -8.20 -2.95
N VAL A 95 -5.89 -7.70 -3.55
CA VAL A 95 -5.77 -7.44 -4.99
C VAL A 95 -5.12 -8.64 -5.73
N GLN A 96 -4.39 -9.50 -5.01
CA GLN A 96 -3.49 -10.53 -5.54
C GLN A 96 -4.13 -11.74 -6.22
N GLY A 97 -5.45 -11.87 -6.26
CA GLY A 97 -6.10 -12.85 -7.13
C GLY A 97 -5.91 -12.57 -8.63
N HIS A 98 -5.36 -11.40 -9.01
CA HIS A 98 -5.24 -10.98 -10.40
C HIS A 98 -4.01 -10.08 -10.60
N GLY A 99 -2.83 -10.64 -10.91
CA GLY A 99 -1.58 -9.88 -11.08
C GLY A 99 -1.70 -8.63 -11.98
N VAL A 100 -2.52 -8.71 -13.03
CA VAL A 100 -2.84 -7.58 -13.95
C VAL A 100 -3.47 -6.38 -13.24
N ALA A 101 -4.17 -6.59 -12.13
CA ALA A 101 -4.81 -5.51 -11.39
C ALA A 101 -3.81 -4.66 -10.60
N VAL A 102 -2.71 -5.23 -10.10
CA VAL A 102 -1.71 -4.49 -9.32
C VAL A 102 -0.97 -3.49 -10.21
N ASP A 103 -0.47 -3.94 -11.36
CA ASP A 103 0.25 -3.08 -12.31
C ASP A 103 -0.64 -1.93 -12.82
N TYR A 104 -1.93 -2.22 -13.02
CA TYR A 104 -2.93 -1.21 -13.34
C TYR A 104 -3.01 -0.11 -12.26
N TYR A 105 -3.15 -0.48 -10.99
CA TYR A 105 -3.23 0.51 -9.90
C TYR A 105 -1.91 1.25 -9.68
N VAL A 106 -0.76 0.59 -9.88
CA VAL A 106 0.56 1.25 -9.83
C VAL A 106 0.66 2.35 -10.88
N SER A 107 0.38 2.01 -12.14
CA SER A 107 0.44 2.97 -13.25
C SER A 107 -0.58 4.09 -13.09
N MET A 108 -1.83 3.74 -12.70
CA MET A 108 -2.91 4.70 -12.49
C MET A 108 -2.59 5.67 -11.34
N GLY A 109 -2.07 5.15 -10.22
CA GLY A 109 -1.75 5.94 -9.04
C GLY A 109 -0.63 6.95 -9.29
N GLY A 110 0.46 6.52 -9.92
CA GLY A 110 1.56 7.40 -10.31
C GLY A 110 1.09 8.50 -11.27
N SER A 111 0.32 8.13 -12.30
CA SER A 111 -0.25 9.09 -13.27
C SER A 111 -1.20 10.10 -12.61
N ALA A 112 -1.96 9.68 -11.59
CA ALA A 112 -2.87 10.57 -10.87
C ALA A 112 -2.12 11.60 -10.02
N TYR A 113 -1.05 11.22 -9.33
CA TYR A 113 -0.21 12.19 -8.61
C TYR A 113 0.54 13.12 -9.56
N ASP A 114 0.99 12.63 -10.71
CA ASP A 114 1.60 13.44 -11.76
C ASP A 114 0.60 14.48 -12.33
N ALA A 115 -0.66 14.09 -12.51
CA ALA A 115 -1.73 15.03 -12.84
C ALA A 115 -1.94 16.09 -11.74
N CYS A 116 -1.95 15.69 -10.45
CA CYS A 116 -2.01 16.63 -9.33
C CYS A 116 -0.86 17.65 -9.38
N ALA A 117 0.37 17.18 -9.59
CA ALA A 117 1.56 18.03 -9.64
C ALA A 117 1.47 19.10 -10.74
N ARG A 118 0.99 18.71 -11.93
CA ARG A 118 0.81 19.61 -13.09
C ARG A 118 -0.31 20.62 -12.93
N MET A 119 -1.39 20.26 -12.24
CA MET A 119 -2.56 21.12 -12.07
C MET A 119 -2.35 22.21 -11.01
N MET A 120 -1.35 22.05 -10.13
CA MET A 120 -1.08 23.00 -9.08
C MET A 120 -0.46 24.30 -9.64
N ARG A 121 -0.96 25.43 -9.13
CA ARG A 121 -0.45 26.75 -9.51
C ARG A 121 1.00 26.93 -9.02
N PRO A 122 1.79 27.81 -9.64
CA PRO A 122 3.15 28.12 -9.19
C PRO A 122 3.24 28.58 -7.72
N THR A 123 2.19 29.21 -7.20
CA THR A 123 2.09 29.61 -5.78
C THR A 123 1.98 28.44 -4.81
N ALA A 124 1.73 27.23 -5.29
CA ALA A 124 1.67 25.98 -4.53
C ALA A 124 2.88 25.07 -4.84
N ALA A 125 4.05 25.66 -5.10
CA ALA A 125 5.27 24.94 -5.49
C ALA A 125 5.63 23.77 -4.56
N THR A 126 5.48 23.93 -3.23
CA THR A 126 5.74 22.85 -2.27
C THR A 126 4.78 21.67 -2.44
N SER A 127 3.49 21.95 -2.65
CA SER A 127 2.50 20.89 -2.89
C SER A 127 2.71 20.22 -4.26
N SER A 128 3.05 20.99 -5.29
CA SER A 128 3.39 20.45 -6.62
C SER A 128 4.60 19.53 -6.54
N ALA A 129 5.67 19.95 -5.85
CA ALA A 129 6.87 19.15 -5.63
C ALA A 129 6.60 17.87 -4.83
N LEU A 130 5.73 17.93 -3.81
CA LEU A 130 5.28 16.74 -3.09
C LEU A 130 4.63 15.73 -4.05
N PHE A 131 3.63 16.14 -4.82
CA PHE A 131 2.93 15.22 -5.73
C PHE A 131 3.83 14.72 -6.86
N ALA A 132 4.81 15.51 -7.31
CA ALA A 132 5.82 15.07 -8.25
C ALA A 132 6.71 13.96 -7.64
N GLU A 133 7.18 14.13 -6.40
CA GLU A 133 7.95 13.08 -5.70
C GLU A 133 7.13 11.80 -5.53
N LEU A 134 5.86 11.92 -5.11
CA LEU A 134 4.97 10.76 -4.94
C LEU A 134 4.69 10.03 -6.26
N ALA A 135 4.62 10.76 -7.38
CA ALA A 135 4.42 10.18 -8.71
C ALA A 135 5.67 9.46 -9.21
N GLU A 136 6.83 10.12 -9.15
CA GLU A 136 8.12 9.57 -9.61
C GLU A 136 8.50 8.31 -8.83
N ARG A 137 8.16 8.28 -7.53
CA ARG A 137 8.59 7.23 -6.61
C ARG A 137 7.46 6.31 -6.19
N PHE A 138 6.41 6.24 -7.01
CA PHE A 138 5.20 5.49 -6.65
C PHE A 138 5.50 4.01 -6.37
N GLU A 139 6.30 3.36 -7.21
CA GLU A 139 6.69 1.95 -7.02
C GLU A 139 7.49 1.75 -5.71
N GLU A 140 8.47 2.62 -5.45
CA GLU A 140 9.24 2.59 -4.20
C GLU A 140 8.34 2.78 -2.97
N LEU A 141 7.35 3.67 -3.07
CA LEU A 141 6.36 3.87 -2.01
C LEU A 141 5.49 2.63 -1.80
N VAL A 142 5.06 1.96 -2.88
CA VAL A 142 4.33 0.69 -2.78
C VAL A 142 5.15 -0.37 -2.05
N GLU A 143 6.43 -0.51 -2.41
CA GLU A 143 7.33 -1.45 -1.75
C GLU A 143 7.57 -1.10 -0.28
N LEU A 144 7.75 0.19 0.02
CA LEU A 144 7.92 0.71 1.37
C LEU A 144 6.70 0.41 2.24
N LEU A 145 5.50 0.68 1.74
CA LEU A 145 4.24 0.40 2.44
C LEU A 145 4.04 -1.11 2.63
N CYS A 146 4.40 -1.92 1.63
CA CYS A 146 4.36 -3.37 1.72
C CYS A 146 5.27 -3.90 2.82
N ALA A 147 6.46 -3.31 3.00
CA ALA A 147 7.39 -3.65 4.07
C ALA A 147 6.89 -3.18 5.44
N MET A 148 6.20 -2.03 5.51
CA MET A 148 5.56 -1.54 6.73
C MET A 148 4.42 -2.45 7.20
N SER A 149 3.59 -2.98 6.29
CA SER A 149 2.51 -3.94 6.63
C SER A 149 3.07 -5.20 7.29
N LEU A 150 4.12 -5.79 6.71
CA LEU A 150 4.81 -6.97 7.26
C LEU A 150 5.37 -6.74 8.67
N HIS A 151 5.78 -5.50 8.98
CA HIS A 151 6.26 -5.15 10.31
C HIS A 151 5.14 -5.07 11.35
N GLY A 152 3.94 -4.64 10.97
CA GLY A 152 2.75 -4.68 11.83
C GLY A 152 2.21 -6.09 12.06
N GLU A 153 2.46 -7.01 11.15
CA GLU A 153 2.10 -8.42 11.29
C GLU A 153 2.95 -9.14 12.36
N ARG A 154 4.17 -8.68 12.64
CA ARG A 154 5.03 -9.26 13.69
C ARG A 154 4.63 -8.88 15.13
N THR A 155 3.80 -7.85 15.31
CA THR A 155 3.46 -7.29 16.63
C THR A 155 2.00 -7.46 17.05
N ALA A 156 1.10 -7.83 16.14
CA ALA A 156 -0.30 -8.14 16.44
C ALA A 156 -0.53 -9.66 16.49
N LYS A 157 -1.40 -10.14 17.40
CA LYS A 157 -1.99 -11.49 17.25
C LYS A 157 -2.75 -11.51 15.92
N LEU A 158 -2.24 -12.29 14.97
CA LEU A 158 -2.85 -12.48 13.66
C LEU A 158 -4.03 -13.45 13.80
N ASP A 159 -5.13 -13.17 13.11
CA ASP A 159 -6.23 -14.11 12.87
C ASP A 159 -5.91 -14.99 11.64
N ASP A 160 -6.64 -16.09 11.49
CA ASP A 160 -6.34 -17.14 10.50
C ASP A 160 -6.31 -16.63 9.06
N ALA A 161 -7.13 -15.62 8.73
CA ALA A 161 -7.16 -14.99 7.42
C ALA A 161 -5.81 -14.32 7.06
N ARG A 162 -5.14 -13.72 8.04
CA ARG A 162 -3.85 -13.04 7.84
C ARG A 162 -2.68 -14.02 7.79
N VAL A 163 -2.77 -15.14 8.50
CA VAL A 163 -1.80 -16.24 8.36
C VAL A 163 -1.85 -16.85 6.95
N LEU A 164 -3.05 -17.03 6.40
CA LEU A 164 -3.25 -17.53 5.04
C LEU A 164 -2.67 -16.56 3.98
N GLY A 165 -2.86 -15.25 4.16
CA GLY A 165 -2.28 -14.23 3.29
C GLY A 165 -0.74 -14.29 3.22
N LEU A 166 -0.10 -14.41 4.38
CA LEU A 166 1.36 -14.57 4.49
C LEU A 166 1.89 -15.85 3.83
N VAL A 167 1.17 -16.97 3.97
CA VAL A 167 1.54 -18.27 3.35
C VAL A 167 1.50 -18.16 1.83
N ASP A 168 0.45 -17.58 1.26
CA ASP A 168 0.32 -17.42 -0.19
C ASP A 168 1.39 -16.46 -0.75
N ARG A 169 1.75 -15.42 0.02
CA ARG A 169 2.83 -14.49 -0.34
C ARG A 169 4.21 -15.17 -0.36
N TYR A 170 4.53 -16.04 0.60
CA TYR A 170 5.80 -16.78 0.59
C TYR A 170 5.87 -17.75 -0.59
N ARG A 171 4.78 -18.49 -0.86
CA ARG A 171 4.71 -19.42 -2.00
C ARG A 171 4.96 -18.73 -3.35
N ARG A 172 4.53 -17.48 -3.51
CA ARG A 172 4.71 -16.73 -4.77
C ARG A 172 6.05 -16.00 -4.89
N THR A 173 6.53 -15.39 -3.80
CA THR A 173 7.71 -14.51 -3.87
C THR A 173 9.02 -15.22 -3.51
N GLY A 174 8.96 -16.31 -2.75
CA GLY A 174 10.13 -16.98 -2.17
C GLY A 174 10.97 -16.07 -1.24
N LYS A 175 10.56 -14.83 -1.00
CA LYS A 175 11.35 -13.83 -0.28
C LYS A 175 11.53 -14.24 1.17
N ARG A 176 12.77 -14.24 1.62
CA ARG A 176 13.16 -14.66 2.98
C ARG A 176 12.50 -13.83 4.08
N GLU A 177 12.23 -12.56 3.81
CA GLU A 177 11.57 -11.65 4.74
C GLU A 177 10.13 -12.08 5.10
N VAL A 178 9.40 -12.64 4.12
CA VAL A 178 8.04 -13.17 4.29
C VAL A 178 8.09 -14.50 5.06
N LEU A 179 9.08 -15.35 4.77
CA LEU A 179 9.32 -16.57 5.54
C LEU A 179 9.63 -16.29 7.00
N ASP A 180 10.46 -15.29 7.26
CA ASP A 180 10.83 -14.89 8.61
C ASP A 180 9.64 -14.28 9.36
N ALA A 181 8.70 -13.64 8.64
CA ALA A 181 7.43 -13.21 9.21
C ALA A 181 6.54 -14.40 9.60
N LEU A 182 6.41 -15.42 8.74
CA LEU A 182 5.68 -16.67 9.04
C LEU A 182 6.28 -17.44 10.23
N LYS A 183 7.61 -17.59 10.26
CA LYS A 183 8.32 -18.30 11.35
C LYS A 183 8.17 -17.60 12.69
N ALA A 184 8.18 -16.28 12.71
CA ALA A 184 7.95 -15.49 13.93
C ALA A 184 6.56 -15.76 14.55
N GLN A 185 5.63 -16.35 13.80
CA GLN A 185 4.26 -16.69 14.23
C GLN A 185 4.07 -18.18 14.55
N GLY A 186 5.15 -18.97 14.57
CA GLY A 186 5.08 -20.40 14.84
C GLY A 186 4.58 -21.24 13.66
N VAL A 187 4.40 -20.65 12.48
CA VAL A 187 4.04 -21.37 11.25
C VAL A 187 5.30 -22.01 10.68
N VAL A 188 5.41 -23.33 10.80
CA VAL A 188 6.45 -24.13 10.15
C VAL A 188 5.92 -24.58 8.80
N LEU A 189 6.39 -23.95 7.73
CA LEU A 189 6.18 -24.45 6.39
C LEU A 189 7.02 -25.73 6.21
N ARG A 190 6.34 -26.87 6.11
CA ARG A 190 6.99 -28.11 5.69
C ARG A 190 7.37 -27.94 4.22
N PRO A 191 8.63 -28.16 3.81
CA PRO A 191 8.94 -28.23 2.39
C PRO A 191 8.06 -29.32 1.78
N LEU A 192 7.37 -29.04 0.68
CA LEU A 192 6.85 -30.11 -0.16
C LEU A 192 8.08 -30.92 -0.55
N HIS A 193 8.21 -32.12 0.02
CA HIS A 193 8.97 -33.14 -0.68
C HIS A 193 8.15 -33.43 -1.94
N ASP A 194 8.84 -33.49 -3.08
CA ASP A 194 8.33 -34.22 -4.24
C ASP A 194 8.15 -35.67 -3.79
N ASP A 195 6.99 -35.98 -3.20
CA ASP A 195 6.49 -37.35 -3.11
C ASP A 195 5.91 -37.70 -4.49
N ASP A 196 6.81 -37.72 -5.47
CA ASP A 196 6.65 -38.42 -6.74
C ASP A 196 7.54 -39.67 -6.67
N ASP A 197 7.34 -40.46 -5.62
CA ASP A 197 7.84 -41.83 -5.53
C ASP A 197 7.01 -42.62 -4.52
N LEU A 198 6.49 -43.76 -5.00
CA LEU A 198 5.65 -44.77 -4.32
C LEU A 198 4.16 -44.40 -4.33
N VAL A 199 3.29 -45.11 -5.05
CA VAL A 199 2.94 -46.52 -4.80
C VAL A 199 2.40 -47.20 -6.08
N HIS A 200 3.04 -48.33 -6.40
CA HIS A 200 2.61 -49.56 -7.11
C HIS A 200 1.90 -49.52 -8.47
#